data_AF-A0A946N0Z9-F1
#
_entry.id   AF-A0A946N0Z9-F1
#
_cell.length_a   1.000
_cell.length_b   1.000
_cell.length_c   1.000
_cell.angle_alpha   90.00
_cell.angle_beta   90.00
_cell.angle_gamma   90.00
#
_symmetry.space_group_name_H-M   'P 1'
#
loop_
_entity.id
_entity.type
_entity.pdbx_description
1 polymer ?
#
loop_
_entity_poly.entity_id
_entity_poly.type
_entity_poly.pdbx_seq_one_letter_code
_entity_poly.pdbx_strand_id
1 'polypeptide(L)'
;MYVDLHCHSHYSDGAQTPEYLVSAAFERGLSHLALTDHDCLCGIEQLWRNAPEDANLADKPGWRELNLIAGVEISCDWNGLEIHVVGLLRE
;
A
#
# COMPACT_ATOMS: atom_id res chain seq x y z
N MET A 1 15.72 -5.82 -2.69
CA MET A 1 14.65 -4.82 -2.89
C MET A 1 13.43 -5.45 -2.25
N TYR A 2 12.91 -4.88 -1.17
CA TYR A 2 11.71 -5.41 -0.52
C TYR A 2 10.53 -4.55 -0.96
N VAL A 3 9.47 -5.21 -1.42
CA VAL A 3 8.25 -4.58 -1.91
C VAL A 3 7.07 -5.31 -1.29
N ASP A 4 6.03 -4.56 -0.98
CA ASP A 4 4.71 -5.09 -0.67
C ASP A 4 3.73 -4.44 -1.65
N LEU A 5 3.13 -5.25 -2.51
CA LEU A 5 2.24 -4.78 -3.57
C LEU A 5 0.78 -5.19 -3.33
N HIS A 6 0.48 -5.71 -2.13
CA HIS A 6 -0.85 -6.20 -1.78
C HIS A 6 -1.03 -6.14 -0.26
N CYS A 7 -1.57 -5.02 0.22
CA CYS A 7 -1.91 -4.87 1.64
C CYS A 7 -3.26 -4.15 1.83
N HIS A 8 -3.87 -4.42 2.97
CA HIS A 8 -5.23 -4.00 3.29
C HIS A 8 -5.21 -3.14 4.55
N SER A 9 -6.05 -2.13 4.55
CA SER A 9 -6.33 -1.25 5.68
C SER A 9 -7.72 -1.50 6.25
N HIS A 10 -8.05 -0.80 7.32
CA HIS A 10 -9.39 -0.82 7.91
C HIS A 10 -10.50 -0.27 7.02
N TYR A 11 -10.18 0.23 5.82
CA TYR A 11 -11.19 0.61 4.83
C TYR A 11 -11.83 -0.58 4.12
N SER A 12 -11.21 -1.76 4.13
CA SER A 12 -11.87 -3.04 3.82
C SER A 12 -11.91 -3.96 5.05
N ASP A 13 -10.87 -4.76 5.22
CA ASP A 13 -10.79 -5.89 6.15
C ASP A 13 -9.41 -5.99 6.84
N GLY A 14 -8.49 -5.07 6.51
CA GLY A 14 -7.23 -4.92 7.22
C GLY A 14 -7.42 -4.35 8.63
N ALA A 15 -6.53 -4.71 9.54
CA ALA A 15 -6.63 -4.25 10.94
C ALA A 15 -6.09 -2.83 11.18
N GLN A 16 -5.33 -2.27 10.23
CA GLN A 16 -4.49 -1.09 10.45
C GLN A 16 -4.94 0.11 9.63
N THR A 17 -4.50 1.31 10.03
CA THR A 17 -4.69 2.53 9.24
C THR A 17 -3.69 2.61 8.08
N PRO A 18 -4.00 3.31 6.97
CA PRO A 18 -3.01 3.59 5.93
C PRO A 18 -1.72 4.24 6.48
N GLU A 19 -1.85 5.16 7.44
CA GLU A 19 -0.70 5.77 8.14
C GLU A 19 0.20 4.74 8.84
N TYR A 20 -0.40 3.80 9.57
CA TYR A 20 0.34 2.74 10.23
C TYR A 20 1.07 1.86 9.20
N LEU A 21 0.40 1.50 8.10
CA LEU A 21 0.98 0.68 7.05
C LEU A 21 2.19 1.37 6.41
N VAL A 22 2.11 2.68 6.14
CA VAL A 22 3.24 3.46 5.61
C VAL A 22 4.40 3.51 6.60
N SER A 23 4.12 3.79 7.87
CA SER A 23 5.15 3.82 8.94
C SER A 23 5.83 2.45 9.08
N ALA A 24 5.03 1.39 9.11
CA ALA A 24 5.48 0.00 9.20
C ALA A 24 6.33 -0.41 7.99
N ALA A 25 5.96 0.04 6.79
CA ALA A 25 6.70 -0.19 5.56
C ALA A 25 8.05 0.53 5.57
N PHE A 26 8.04 1.79 6.02
CA PHE A 26 9.23 2.60 6.17
C PHE A 26 10.23 1.98 7.16
N GLU A 27 9.77 1.59 8.35
CA GLU A 27 10.62 0.94 9.38
C GLU A 27 11.22 -0.39 8.92
N ARG A 28 10.49 -1.14 8.08
CA ARG A 28 10.96 -2.41 7.50
C ARG A 28 11.87 -2.23 6.29
N GLY A 29 12.12 -1.00 5.84
CA GLY A 29 12.95 -0.70 4.69
C GLY A 29 12.34 -1.17 3.36
N LEU A 30 11.00 -1.14 3.25
CA LEU A 30 10.32 -1.36 1.98
C LEU A 30 10.66 -0.23 1.00
N SER A 31 10.79 -0.60 -0.27
CA SER A 31 10.98 0.34 -1.37
C SER A 31 9.67 0.72 -2.05
N HIS A 32 8.65 -0.14 -1.95
CA HIS A 32 7.33 0.06 -2.51
C HIS A 32 6.28 -0.52 -1.55
N LEU A 33 5.18 0.21 -1.39
CA LEU A 33 3.98 -0.22 -0.68
C LEU A 33 2.75 0.09 -1.55
N ALA A 34 1.95 -0.90 -1.90
CA ALA A 34 0.65 -0.68 -2.53
C ALA A 34 -0.50 -0.95 -1.56
N LEU A 35 -1.43 0.00 -1.43
CA LEU A 35 -2.69 -0.23 -0.72
C LEU A 35 -3.73 -0.74 -1.72
N THR A 36 -4.27 -1.92 -1.47
CA THR A 36 -5.16 -2.64 -2.39
C THR A 36 -6.40 -3.13 -1.63
N ASP A 37 -7.08 -2.22 -0.93
CA ASP A 37 -8.32 -2.54 -0.21
C ASP A 37 -9.37 -3.19 -1.16
N HIS A 38 -10.20 -4.07 -0.60
CA HIS A 38 -11.25 -4.74 -1.38
C HIS A 38 -12.29 -3.73 -1.90
N ASP A 39 -12.49 -3.74 -3.22
CA ASP A 39 -13.57 -3.06 -3.95
C ASP A 39 -13.73 -1.56 -3.66
N CYS A 40 -12.70 -0.91 -3.10
CA CYS A 40 -12.74 0.49 -2.73
C CYS A 40 -11.39 1.18 -2.82
N LEU A 41 -11.41 2.51 -2.92
CA LEU A 41 -10.24 3.39 -2.92
C LEU A 41 -10.24 4.35 -1.72
N CYS A 42 -11.02 4.03 -0.68
CA CYS A 42 -11.28 4.92 0.44
C CYS A 42 -10.02 5.31 1.23
N GLY A 43 -9.03 4.41 1.30
CA GLY A 43 -7.77 4.66 1.99
C GLY A 43 -6.72 5.41 1.19
N ILE A 44 -6.92 5.64 -0.11
CA ILE A 44 -5.87 6.19 -1.00
C ILE A 44 -5.51 7.63 -0.66
N GLU A 45 -6.49 8.48 -0.32
CA GLU A 45 -6.18 9.85 0.09
C GLU A 45 -5.34 9.88 1.37
N GLN A 46 -5.65 9.02 2.35
CA GLN A 46 -4.84 8.89 3.56
C GLN A 46 -3.46 8.30 3.27
N LEU A 47 -3.34 7.34 2.36
CA LEU A 47 -2.05 6.80 1.92
C LEU A 47 -1.13 7.93 1.44
N TRP A 48 -1.60 8.77 0.50
CA TRP A 48 -0.80 9.85 -0.06
C TRP A 48 -0.48 10.97 0.93
N ARG A 49 -1.40 11.31 1.84
CA ARG A 49 -1.13 12.28 2.91
C ARG A 49 -0.03 11.82 3.87
N ASN A 50 0.21 10.51 3.96
CA ASN A 50 1.27 9.92 4.78
C ASN A 50 2.53 9.60 3.96
N ALA A 51 2.61 10.03 2.70
CA ALA A 51 3.84 9.92 1.93
C ALA A 51 4.98 10.60 2.71
N PRO A 52 6.12 9.91 2.93
CA PRO A 52 7.20 10.49 3.69
C PRO A 52 7.74 11.73 2.98
N GLU A 53 7.49 12.90 3.56
CA GLU A 53 8.15 14.15 3.19
C GLU A 53 9.58 14.12 3.77
N ASP A 54 10.58 14.40 2.94
CA ASP A 54 11.98 14.73 3.30
C ASP A 54 13.04 13.62 3.51
N ALA A 55 13.85 13.46 2.46
CA ALA A 55 15.30 13.75 2.32
C ALA A 55 16.29 13.56 3.50
N ASN A 56 15.93 13.82 4.76
CA ASN A 56 16.84 13.74 5.91
C ASN A 56 17.05 12.30 6.44
N LEU A 57 16.39 11.33 5.83
CA LEU A 57 16.49 9.92 6.19
C LEU A 57 17.55 9.18 5.36
N ALA A 58 18.10 9.81 4.31
CA ALA A 58 19.16 9.26 3.46
C ALA A 58 20.43 8.88 4.24
N ASP A 59 20.68 9.51 5.39
CA ASP A 59 21.81 9.22 6.26
C ASP A 59 21.62 7.96 7.14
N LYS A 60 20.42 7.36 7.16
CA LYS A 60 20.20 6.09 7.87
C LYS A 60 20.75 4.91 7.05
N PRO A 61 21.66 4.09 7.61
CA PRO A 61 22.16 2.91 6.92
C PRO A 61 21.01 1.95 6.54
N GLY A 62 20.86 1.64 5.25
CA GLY A 62 19.77 0.81 4.73
C GLY A 62 18.52 1.57 4.31
N TRP A 63 18.51 2.91 4.40
CA TRP A 63 17.42 3.74 3.91
C TRP A 63 17.21 3.60 2.41
N ARG A 64 15.95 3.62 2.00
CA ARG A 64 15.50 3.70 0.61
C ARG A 64 14.27 4.60 0.55
N GLU A 65 14.12 5.26 -0.58
CA GLU A 65 12.86 5.91 -0.94
C GLU A 65 11.72 4.88 -0.90
N LEU A 66 10.65 5.22 -0.18
CA LEU A 66 9.42 4.43 -0.11
C LEU A 66 8.42 4.99 -1.10
N ASN A 67 8.17 4.25 -2.18
CA ASN A 67 7.18 4.60 -3.19
C ASN A 67 5.82 4.06 -2.77
N LEU A 68 4.83 4.95 -2.62
CA LEU A 68 3.45 4.55 -2.34
C LEU A 68 2.70 4.38 -3.66
N ILE A 69 1.99 3.26 -3.80
CA ILE A 69 1.23 2.90 -5.00
C ILE A 69 -0.24 2.82 -4.62
N ALA A 70 -1.09 3.53 -5.35
CA ALA A 70 -2.53 3.35 -5.23
C ALA A 70 -2.93 2.04 -5.94
N GLY A 71 -3.78 1.25 -5.30
CA GLY A 71 -4.27 0.00 -5.85
C GLY A 71 -5.67 -0.32 -5.39
N VAL A 72 -6.20 -1.42 -5.89
CA VAL A 72 -7.49 -1.99 -5.49
C VAL A 72 -7.45 -3.49 -5.69
N GLU A 73 -8.06 -4.25 -4.80
CA GLU A 73 -8.37 -5.66 -5.01
C GLU A 73 -9.83 -5.80 -5.40
N ILE A 74 -10.09 -6.24 -6.64
CA ILE A 74 -11.44 -6.34 -7.20
C ILE A 74 -11.96 -7.76 -6.98
N SER A 75 -13.08 -7.88 -6.28
CA SER A 75 -13.81 -9.13 -6.13
C SER A 75 -14.51 -9.50 -7.43
N CYS A 76 -14.34 -10.74 -7.89
CA CYS A 76 -14.91 -11.21 -9.14
C CYS A 76 -15.51 -12.61 -8.98
N ASP A 77 -16.69 -12.84 -9.58
CA ASP A 77 -17.18 -14.19 -9.87
C ASP A 77 -16.77 -14.55 -11.30
N TRP A 78 -16.01 -15.64 -11.45
CA TRP A 78 -15.69 -16.18 -12.75
C TRP A 78 -15.98 -17.68 -12.81
N ASN A 79 -17.00 -18.05 -13.59
CA ASN A 79 -17.48 -19.43 -13.71
C ASN A 79 -17.86 -20.07 -12.37
N GLY A 80 -18.46 -19.28 -11.45
CA GLY A 80 -18.85 -19.76 -10.12
C GLY A 80 -17.68 -19.96 -9.15
N LEU A 81 -16.50 -19.42 -9.48
CA LEU A 81 -15.35 -19.31 -8.59
C LEU A 81 -15.16 -17.86 -8.20
N GLU A 82 -14.93 -17.62 -6.91
CA GLU A 82 -14.45 -16.33 -6.43
C GLU A 82 -12.97 -16.19 -6.78
N ILE A 83 -12.64 -15.13 -7.51
CA ILE A 83 -11.28 -14.71 -7.80
C ILE A 83 -11.11 -13.25 -7.41
N HIS A 84 -9.90 -12.87 -7.02
CA HIS A 84 -9.56 -11.48 -6.76
C HIS A 84 -8.54 -10.99 -7.77
N VAL A 85 -8.77 -9.79 -8.31
CA VAL A 85 -7.90 -9.16 -9.30
C VAL A 85 -7.33 -7.88 -8.72
N VAL A 86 -6.02 -7.86 -8.49
CA VAL A 86 -5.32 -6.66 -8.03
C VAL A 86 -5.05 -5.73 -9.21
N GLY A 87 -5.52 -4.49 -9.10
CA GLY A 87 -5.15 -3.38 -9.96
C GLY A 87 -4.12 -2.48 -9.26
N LEU A 88 -2.98 -2.24 -9.90
CA LEU A 88 -1.99 -1.26 -9.46
C LEU A 88 -2.06 -0.04 -10.37
N LEU A 89 -2.42 1.11 -9.80
CA LEU A 89 -2.48 2.38 -10.52
C LEU A 89 -1.11 3.04 -10.44
N ARG A 90 -0.38 2.95 -11.54
CA ARG A 90 0.84 3.74 -11.73
C ARG A 90 0.49 4.97 -12.56
N GLU A 91 1.15 6.08 -12.25
CA GLU A 91 1.17 7.30 -13.08
C GLU A 91 1.50 6.99 -14.54
#